data_AF-A0A966STB9-F1
#
_entry.id   AF-A0A966STB9-F1
#
_cell.length_a   1.000
_cell.length_b   1.000
_cell.length_c   1.000
_cell.angle_alpha   90.00
_cell.angle_beta   90.00
_cell.angle_gamma   90.00
#
_symmetry.space_group_name_H-M   'P 1'
#
loop_
_entity.id
_entity.type
_entity.pdbx_description
1 polymer ?
#
loop_
_entity_poly.entity_id
_entity_poly.type
_entity_poly.pdbx_seq_one_letter_code
_entity_poly.pdbx_strand_id
1 'polypeptide(L)'
;MKTAHSGNIANNAYLIAKFLRRLGEDAHAFHFRHEFIMGHPEWEDADFVGDLEPFNPPDWNTITFTNGFVRPDWVHYLSGQVDPYVLPPDTPAGPAARMMAATYGDPSAPAPGGLIGHLRRTMATLGTRYSALMRQGQRTKAEEVEVRLLNLMRETLSWIS
;
A
#
# COMPACT_ATOMS: atom_id res chain seq x y z
N MET A 1 -20.83 -10.96 8.91
CA MET A 1 -19.49 -10.97 9.55
C MET A 1 -19.19 -9.55 10.03
N LYS A 2 -18.28 -9.35 11.01
CA LYS A 2 -17.83 -8.01 11.40
C LYS A 2 -16.39 -7.82 10.95
N THR A 3 -16.14 -6.80 10.14
CA THR A 3 -14.83 -6.56 9.52
C THR A 3 -14.36 -5.15 9.85
N ALA A 4 -13.12 -5.02 10.31
CA ALA A 4 -12.49 -3.72 10.56
C ALA A 4 -11.18 -3.63 9.78
N HIS A 5 -11.06 -2.61 8.94
CA HIS A 5 -9.80 -2.23 8.31
C HIS A 5 -9.13 -1.14 9.13
N SER A 6 -7.88 -1.34 9.52
CA SER A 6 -7.09 -0.37 10.27
C SER A 6 -5.88 0.08 9.47
N GLY A 7 -5.73 1.40 9.33
CA GLY A 7 -4.75 2.04 8.44
C GLY A 7 -5.12 1.85 6.97
N ASN A 8 -4.43 2.58 6.09
CA ASN A 8 -4.72 2.51 4.66
C ASN A 8 -3.57 1.97 3.81
N ILE A 9 -3.34 0.65 3.89
CA ILE A 9 -2.39 -0.02 3.01
C ILE A 9 -2.86 0.13 1.55
N ALA A 10 -2.02 0.77 0.73
CA ALA A 10 -2.26 1.02 -0.68
C ALA A 10 -3.56 1.82 -0.98
N ASN A 11 -3.99 2.70 -0.07
CA ASN A 11 -5.14 3.58 -0.25
C ASN A 11 -6.51 2.88 -0.42
N ASN A 12 -6.64 1.58 -0.10
CA ASN A 12 -7.85 0.80 -0.34
C ASN A 12 -8.74 0.49 0.87
N ALA A 13 -8.35 0.80 2.11
CA ALA A 13 -9.12 0.42 3.30
C ALA A 13 -10.56 0.96 3.27
N TYR A 14 -10.72 2.23 2.93
CA TYR A 14 -12.02 2.87 2.76
C TYR A 14 -12.84 2.20 1.64
N LEU A 15 -12.24 1.97 0.48
CA LEU A 15 -12.89 1.36 -0.69
C LEU A 15 -13.35 -0.08 -0.42
N ILE A 16 -12.54 -0.87 0.28
CA ILE A 16 -12.89 -2.24 0.65
C ILE A 16 -14.04 -2.24 1.64
N ALA A 17 -13.99 -1.41 2.69
CA ALA A 17 -15.09 -1.29 3.64
C ALA A 17 -16.38 -0.84 2.95
N LYS A 18 -16.30 0.17 2.06
CA LYS A 18 -17.42 0.64 1.24
C LYS A 18 -18.02 -0.47 0.37
N PHE A 19 -17.17 -1.28 -0.27
CA PHE A 19 -17.59 -2.43 -1.07
C PHE A 19 -18.30 -3.50 -0.23
N LEU A 20 -17.72 -3.89 0.91
CA LEU A 20 -18.30 -4.89 1.80
C LEU A 20 -19.66 -4.44 2.35
N ARG A 21 -19.80 -3.16 2.70
CA ARG A 21 -21.09 -2.60 3.15
C ARG A 21 -22.16 -2.63 2.06
N ARG A 22 -21.79 -2.43 0.79
CA ARG A 22 -22.72 -2.61 -0.35
C ARG A 22 -23.21 -4.05 -0.52
N LEU A 23 -22.46 -5.02 -0.01
CA LEU A 23 -22.85 -6.44 0.04
C LEU A 23 -23.65 -6.81 1.30
N GLY A 24 -23.92 -5.86 2.19
CA GLY A 24 -24.67 -6.08 3.44
C GLY A 24 -23.82 -6.50 4.63
N GLU A 25 -22.49 -6.41 4.54
CA GLU A 25 -21.59 -6.72 5.66
C GLU A 25 -21.42 -5.53 6.61
N ASP A 26 -21.21 -5.84 7.90
CA ASP A 26 -20.90 -4.86 8.94
C ASP A 26 -19.40 -4.54 8.93
N ALA A 27 -18.99 -3.75 7.94
CA ALA A 27 -17.61 -3.34 7.73
C ALA A 27 -17.36 -1.90 8.18
N HIS A 28 -16.20 -1.69 8.82
CA HIS A 28 -15.73 -0.40 9.32
C HIS A 28 -14.30 -0.10 8.84
N ALA A 29 -13.99 1.19 8.65
CA ALA A 29 -12.66 1.66 8.29
C ALA A 29 -12.12 2.59 9.37
N PHE A 30 -10.88 2.38 9.80
CA PHE A 30 -10.18 3.14 10.81
C PHE A 30 -8.92 3.76 10.20
N HIS A 31 -8.88 5.09 10.21
CA HIS A 31 -7.87 5.92 9.56
C HIS A 31 -7.03 6.66 10.59
N PHE A 32 -5.78 6.95 10.24
CA PHE A 32 -4.93 7.83 11.03
C PHE A 32 -5.10 9.27 10.53
N ARG A 33 -5.06 10.26 11.41
CA ARG A 33 -5.23 11.67 10.99
C ARG A 33 -4.08 12.19 10.15
N HIS A 34 -2.90 11.59 10.28
CA HIS A 34 -1.66 12.02 9.63
C HIS A 34 -1.16 10.98 8.62
N GLU A 35 -2.03 10.11 8.11
CA GLU A 35 -1.62 9.21 7.02
C GLU A 35 -1.54 9.96 5.69
N PHE A 36 -1.03 9.30 4.67
CA PHE A 36 -0.95 9.86 3.33
C PHE A 36 -2.33 10.33 2.85
N ILE A 37 -2.41 11.52 2.23
CA ILE A 37 -3.70 12.18 1.95
C ILE A 37 -4.68 11.33 1.12
N MET A 38 -4.16 10.54 0.18
CA MET A 38 -4.95 9.62 -0.64
C MET A 38 -5.54 8.45 0.15
N GLY A 39 -5.11 8.31 1.39
CA GLY A 39 -5.62 7.33 2.33
C GLY A 39 -6.96 7.74 2.95
N HIS A 40 -7.39 9.00 2.80
CA HIS A 40 -8.56 9.52 3.48
C HIS A 40 -9.84 9.34 2.64
N PRO A 41 -11.01 9.08 3.27
CA PRO A 41 -12.28 8.93 2.55
C PRO A 41 -12.66 10.21 1.79
N GLU A 42 -12.25 11.38 2.29
CA GLU A 42 -12.46 12.67 1.63
C GLU A 42 -11.73 12.77 0.29
N TRP A 43 -10.52 12.20 0.19
CA TRP A 43 -9.78 12.19 -1.08
C TRP A 43 -10.49 11.37 -2.15
N GLU A 44 -11.14 10.28 -1.74
CA GLU A 44 -11.77 9.33 -2.67
C GLU A 44 -13.16 9.79 -3.14
N ASP A 45 -13.98 10.32 -2.22
CA ASP A 45 -15.41 10.56 -2.46
C ASP A 45 -15.83 12.04 -2.38
N ALA A 46 -14.98 12.95 -1.91
CA ALA A 46 -15.30 14.37 -1.83
C ALA A 46 -14.71 15.15 -2.99
N ASP A 47 -15.48 16.12 -3.50
CA ASP A 47 -14.99 17.10 -4.47
C ASP A 47 -14.55 18.35 -3.69
N PHE A 48 -13.31 18.79 -3.87
CA PHE A 48 -12.77 20.00 -3.25
C PHE A 48 -11.78 20.70 -4.19
N VAL A 49 -11.52 21.97 -3.90
CA VAL A 49 -10.51 22.78 -4.61
C VAL A 49 -9.43 23.18 -3.61
N GLY A 50 -8.19 22.80 -3.90
CA GLY A 50 -7.04 23.17 -3.06
C GLY A 50 -5.77 22.47 -3.53
N ASP A 51 -4.63 23.10 -3.28
CA ASP A 51 -3.33 22.46 -3.37
C ASP A 51 -2.99 21.91 -1.98
N LEU A 52 -2.99 20.58 -1.85
CA LEU A 52 -2.86 19.89 -0.56
C LEU A 52 -1.55 19.11 -0.52
N GLU A 53 -0.80 19.24 0.58
CA GLU A 53 0.45 18.52 0.80
C GLU A 53 0.17 17.03 1.08
N PRO A 54 0.64 16.09 0.24
CA PRO A 54 0.28 14.68 0.37
C PRO A 54 0.70 14.01 1.68
N PHE A 55 1.79 14.48 2.30
CA PHE A 55 2.33 13.93 3.55
C PHE A 55 1.95 14.75 4.79
N ASN A 56 1.15 15.80 4.61
CA ASN A 56 0.66 16.63 5.70
C ASN A 56 -0.83 16.96 5.42
N PRO A 57 -1.72 15.95 5.54
CA PRO A 57 -3.12 16.14 5.24
C PRO A 57 -3.70 17.25 6.13
N PRO A 58 -4.54 18.11 5.57
CA PRO A 58 -5.21 19.15 6.34
C PRO A 58 -6.23 18.53 7.31
N ASP A 59 -6.71 19.34 8.26
CA ASP A 59 -7.95 18.97 8.94
C ASP A 59 -9.10 19.03 7.93
N TRP A 60 -9.61 17.87 7.55
CA TRP A 60 -10.71 17.72 6.61
C TRP A 60 -11.99 18.46 7.02
N ASN A 61 -12.16 18.79 8.32
CA ASN A 61 -13.28 19.60 8.77
C ASN A 61 -13.15 21.09 8.38
N THR A 62 -11.97 21.51 7.92
CA THR A 62 -11.69 22.88 7.46
C THR A 62 -11.85 23.04 5.94
N ILE A 63 -11.99 21.93 5.21
CA ILE A 63 -12.19 21.93 3.76
C ILE A 63 -13.68 22.00 3.44
N THR A 64 -14.03 22.82 2.45
CA THR A 64 -15.38 22.87 1.89
C THR A 64 -15.51 21.88 0.74
N PHE A 65 -16.45 20.94 0.83
CA PHE A 65 -16.76 19.99 -0.24
C PHE A 65 -17.87 20.51 -1.15
N THR A 66 -17.68 20.41 -2.47
CA THR A 66 -18.62 20.92 -3.48
C THR A 66 -19.69 19.90 -3.87
N ASN A 67 -19.47 18.62 -3.61
CA ASN A 67 -20.40 17.53 -3.94
C ASN A 67 -21.31 17.10 -2.78
N GLY A 68 -21.29 17.84 -1.66
CA GLY A 68 -22.10 17.53 -0.48
C GLY A 68 -21.66 16.27 0.26
N PHE A 69 -20.40 15.84 0.08
CA PHE A 69 -19.85 14.70 0.80
C PHE A 69 -20.00 14.87 2.32
N VAL A 70 -20.53 13.83 2.95
CA VAL A 70 -20.56 13.70 4.41
C VAL A 70 -19.89 12.39 4.75
N ARG A 71 -18.89 12.46 5.63
CA ARG A 71 -18.17 11.27 6.07
C ARG A 71 -19.15 10.27 6.68
N PRO A 72 -19.15 9.00 6.23
CA PRO A 72 -20.02 7.99 6.80
C PRO A 72 -19.66 7.65 8.26
N ASP A 73 -20.66 7.27 9.05
CA ASP A 73 -20.54 6.88 10.47
C ASP A 73 -19.69 5.63 10.72
N TRP A 74 -19.49 4.81 9.70
CA TRP A 74 -18.65 3.61 9.73
C TRP A 74 -17.17 3.90 9.44
N VAL A 75 -16.82 5.16 9.16
CA VAL A 75 -15.44 5.63 9.00
C VAL A 75 -14.99 6.37 10.25
N HIS A 76 -13.89 5.90 10.84
CA HIS A 76 -13.39 6.36 12.12
C HIS A 76 -11.96 6.90 11.99
N TYR A 77 -11.66 7.96 12.74
CA TYR A 77 -10.28 8.38 12.96
C TYR A 77 -9.80 7.91 14.32
N LEU A 78 -8.66 7.21 14.34
CA LEU A 78 -7.98 6.86 15.58
C LEU A 78 -7.36 8.14 16.17
N SER A 79 -8.02 8.74 17.17
CA SER A 79 -7.60 10.04 17.72
C SER A 79 -6.27 9.93 18.49
N GLY A 80 -5.40 10.93 18.33
CA GLY A 80 -4.21 11.10 19.19
C GLY A 80 -3.05 10.14 18.91
N GLN A 81 -3.22 9.20 17.99
CA GLN A 81 -2.10 8.42 17.48
C GLN A 81 -1.47 9.21 16.33
N VAL A 82 -0.22 9.61 16.53
CA VAL A 82 0.66 9.92 15.41
C VAL A 82 0.72 8.67 14.55
N ASP A 83 0.63 8.81 13.23
CA ASP A 83 0.74 7.69 12.30
C ASP A 83 1.90 6.76 12.74
N PRO A 84 1.72 5.43 12.84
CA PRO A 84 2.83 4.51 13.14
C PRO A 84 4.02 4.63 12.18
N TYR A 85 3.87 5.35 11.06
CA TYR A 85 4.96 5.70 10.14
C TYR A 85 5.74 6.98 10.52
N VAL A 86 5.37 7.70 11.59
CA VAL A 86 6.20 8.80 12.13
C VAL A 86 7.33 8.24 12.97
N LEU A 87 8.51 8.20 12.36
CA LEU A 87 9.75 7.83 13.01
C LEU A 87 10.26 8.97 13.93
N PRO A 88 11.08 8.65 14.94
CA PRO A 88 11.66 9.64 15.85
C PRO A 88 12.36 10.80 15.12
N PRO A 89 12.37 12.01 15.70
CA PRO A 89 12.88 13.24 15.06
C PRO A 89 14.34 13.17 14.56
N ASP A 90 15.11 12.26 15.12
CA ASP A 90 16.55 12.02 14.94
C ASP A 90 16.86 11.04 13.79
N THR A 91 15.87 10.73 12.96
CA THR A 91 15.98 9.74 11.89
C THR A 91 16.67 10.34 10.62
N PRO A 92 17.86 9.85 10.19
CA PRO A 92 18.75 10.58 9.27
C PRO A 92 18.38 10.66 7.78
N ALA A 93 17.16 10.28 7.38
CA ALA A 93 16.64 10.61 6.05
C ALA A 93 15.19 11.09 6.23
N GLY A 94 14.87 12.23 5.63
CA GLY A 94 13.60 12.92 5.84
C GLY A 94 12.38 12.03 5.54
N PRO A 95 11.19 12.41 6.04
CA PRO A 95 10.02 11.52 6.16
C PRO A 95 9.62 10.85 4.83
N ALA A 96 9.58 11.63 3.74
CA ALA A 96 9.20 11.14 2.42
C ALA A 96 10.21 10.12 1.84
N ALA A 97 11.51 10.32 2.06
CA ALA A 97 12.56 9.47 1.47
C ALA A 97 12.56 8.05 2.06
N ARG A 98 12.22 7.91 3.35
CA ARG A 98 12.15 6.61 4.01
C ARG A 98 10.82 5.90 3.80
N MET A 99 9.71 6.61 3.69
CA MET A 99 8.43 6.01 3.28
C MET A 99 8.56 5.39 1.89
N MET A 100 9.17 6.13 0.96
CA MET A 100 9.50 5.59 -0.36
C MET A 100 10.41 4.36 -0.26
N ALA A 101 11.42 4.37 0.61
CA ALA A 101 12.32 3.23 0.81
C ALA A 101 11.66 2.01 1.50
N ALA A 102 10.70 2.20 2.40
CA ALA A 102 10.01 1.11 3.09
C ALA A 102 8.91 0.48 2.22
N THR A 103 8.21 1.30 1.43
CA THR A 103 7.13 0.85 0.53
C THR A 103 7.68 0.29 -0.78
N TYR A 104 8.76 0.85 -1.31
CA TYR A 104 9.31 0.49 -2.63
C TYR A 104 10.75 -0.10 -2.58
N GLY A 105 11.37 -0.17 -1.40
CA GLY A 105 12.78 -0.51 -1.22
C GLY A 105 13.70 0.72 -1.37
N ASP A 106 14.71 0.86 -0.51
CA ASP A 106 15.72 1.94 -0.61
C ASP A 106 16.53 1.78 -1.90
N PRO A 107 16.42 2.69 -2.89
CA PRO A 107 17.17 2.59 -4.14
C PRO A 107 18.67 2.90 -3.95
N SER A 108 19.06 3.47 -2.80
CA SER A 108 20.42 3.85 -2.45
C SER A 108 21.09 2.89 -1.45
N ALA A 109 20.33 1.94 -0.88
CA ALA A 109 20.89 0.95 0.03
C ALA A 109 21.93 0.10 -0.72
N PRO A 110 23.17 -0.04 -0.19
CA PRO A 110 24.11 -0.98 -0.77
C PRO A 110 23.49 -2.37 -0.69
N ALA A 111 23.31 -3.00 -1.86
CA ALA A 111 22.79 -4.35 -1.92
C ALA A 111 23.66 -5.24 -1.01
N PRO A 112 23.06 -6.05 -0.12
CA PRO A 112 23.83 -6.82 0.84
C PRO A 112 24.91 -7.62 0.10
N GLY A 113 26.17 -7.37 0.43
CA GLY A 113 27.29 -8.09 -0.17
C GLY A 113 27.21 -9.58 0.21
N GLY A 114 27.59 -10.44 -0.73
CA GLY A 114 27.66 -11.89 -0.51
C GLY A 114 26.49 -12.69 -1.10
N LEU A 115 26.51 -14.00 -0.84
CA LEU A 115 25.62 -15.00 -1.43
C LEU A 115 24.13 -14.65 -1.25
N ILE A 116 23.75 -14.13 -0.07
CA ILE A 116 22.38 -13.76 0.26
C ILE A 116 21.87 -12.60 -0.59
N GLY A 117 22.71 -11.62 -0.92
CA GLY A 117 22.31 -10.50 -1.77
C GLY A 117 22.32 -10.80 -3.26
N HIS A 118 23.13 -11.78 -3.72
CA HIS A 118 22.95 -12.33 -5.06
C HIS A 118 21.64 -13.11 -5.16
N LEU A 119 21.33 -13.96 -4.18
CA LEU A 119 20.07 -14.69 -4.15
C LEU A 119 18.87 -13.74 -4.13
N ARG A 120 18.86 -12.69 -3.30
CA ARG A 120 17.76 -11.71 -3.26
C ARG A 120 17.57 -10.94 -4.57
N ARG A 121 18.64 -10.54 -5.25
CA ARG A 121 18.55 -9.87 -6.55
C ARG A 121 18.03 -10.79 -7.63
N THR A 122 18.51 -12.02 -7.68
CA THR A 122 17.99 -13.04 -8.58
C THR A 122 16.52 -13.33 -8.29
N MET A 123 16.11 -13.36 -7.02
CA MET A 123 14.71 -13.55 -6.65
C MET A 123 13.81 -12.38 -7.07
N ALA A 124 14.28 -11.14 -6.90
CA ALA A 124 13.55 -9.96 -7.33
C ALA A 124 13.37 -9.92 -8.86
N THR A 125 14.41 -10.25 -9.64
CA THR A 125 14.32 -10.30 -11.11
C THR A 125 13.42 -11.43 -11.59
N LEU A 126 13.52 -12.62 -11.00
CA LEU A 126 12.64 -13.75 -11.30
C LEU A 126 11.18 -13.47 -10.93
N GLY A 127 10.93 -12.82 -9.79
CA GLY A 127 9.59 -12.38 -9.37
C GLY A 127 8.98 -11.36 -10.33
N THR A 128 9.77 -10.37 -10.76
CA THR A 128 9.32 -9.34 -11.71
C THR A 128 8.98 -9.96 -13.07
N ARG A 129 9.79 -10.93 -13.53
CA ARG A 129 9.55 -11.67 -14.78
C ARG A 129 8.30 -12.55 -14.68
N TYR A 130 8.13 -13.26 -13.58
CA TYR A 130 6.93 -14.06 -13.31
C TYR A 130 5.66 -13.19 -13.34
N SER A 131 5.67 -12.05 -12.65
CA SER A 131 4.54 -11.09 -12.67
C SER A 131 4.27 -10.50 -14.05
N ALA A 132 5.30 -10.28 -14.87
CA ALA A 132 5.12 -9.84 -16.26
C ALA A 132 4.45 -10.93 -17.13
N LEU A 133 4.90 -12.18 -17.02
CA LEU A 133 4.32 -13.33 -17.74
C LEU A 133 2.89 -13.64 -17.29
N MET A 134 2.56 -13.36 -16.02
CA MET A 134 1.22 -13.55 -15.48
C MET A 134 0.20 -12.51 -15.97
N ARG A 135 0.66 -11.33 -16.40
CA ARG A 135 -0.20 -10.23 -16.88
C ARG A 135 -0.61 -10.35 -18.35
N GLN A 136 0.09 -11.15 -19.14
CA GLN A 136 -0.24 -11.34 -20.56
C GLN A 136 -1.30 -12.43 -20.73
N GLY A 137 -2.43 -12.08 -21.34
CA GLY A 137 -3.64 -12.92 -21.40
C GLY A 137 -3.55 -14.17 -22.29
N GLN A 138 -2.62 -14.24 -23.25
CA GLN A 138 -2.33 -15.46 -24.01
C GLN A 138 -0.82 -15.67 -24.05
N ARG A 139 -0.36 -16.79 -23.47
CA ARG A 139 1.06 -17.14 -23.35
C ARG A 139 1.48 -18.03 -24.51
N THR A 140 2.68 -17.80 -25.03
CA THR A 140 3.30 -18.73 -25.97
C THR A 140 3.75 -20.00 -25.23
N LYS A 141 3.93 -21.13 -25.95
CA LYS A 141 4.39 -22.40 -25.35
C LYS A 141 5.73 -22.26 -24.63
N ALA A 142 6.61 -21.36 -25.10
CA ALA A 142 7.88 -21.08 -24.45
C ALA A 142 7.70 -20.40 -23.09
N GLU A 143 6.77 -19.46 -23.00
CA GLU A 143 6.45 -18.72 -21.77
C GLU A 143 5.73 -19.61 -20.74
N GLU A 144 4.94 -20.58 -21.17
CA GLU A 144 4.37 -21.58 -20.27
C GLU A 144 5.44 -22.47 -19.62
N VAL A 145 6.45 -22.88 -20.38
CA VAL A 145 7.60 -23.63 -19.86
C VAL A 145 8.41 -22.76 -18.89
N GLU A 146 8.61 -21.47 -19.22
CA GLU A 146 9.29 -20.50 -18.37
C GLU A 146 8.57 -20.35 -17.02
N VAL A 147 7.24 -20.20 -17.01
CA VAL A 147 6.44 -20.13 -15.79
C VAL A 147 6.58 -21.40 -14.94
N ARG A 148 6.57 -22.59 -15.55
CA ARG A 148 6.72 -23.85 -14.81
C ARG A 148 8.09 -23.99 -14.16
N LEU A 149 9.15 -23.58 -14.85
CA LEU A 149 10.51 -23.57 -14.30
C LEU A 149 10.64 -22.58 -13.14
N LEU A 150 10.06 -21.38 -13.27
CA LEU A 150 10.04 -20.38 -12.21
C LEU A 150 9.28 -20.87 -10.96
N ASN A 151 8.17 -21.60 -11.14
CA ASN A 151 7.45 -22.21 -10.03
C ASN A 151 8.26 -23.30 -9.33
N LEU A 152 8.95 -24.17 -10.07
CA LEU A 152 9.83 -25.20 -9.50
C LEU A 152 11.00 -24.59 -8.71
N MET A 153 11.57 -23.48 -9.21
CA MET A 153 12.62 -22.73 -8.50
C MET A 153 12.08 -22.09 -7.22
N ARG A 154 10.85 -21.55 -7.24
CA ARG A 154 10.20 -21.01 -6.04
C ARG A 154 9.96 -22.09 -4.98
N GLU A 155 9.50 -23.27 -5.38
CA GLU A 155 9.25 -24.38 -4.46
C GLU A 155 10.54 -24.91 -3.86
N THR A 156 11.59 -25.16 -4.65
CA THR A 156 12.88 -25.65 -4.14
C THR A 156 13.55 -24.67 -3.17
N LEU A 157 13.36 -23.36 -3.35
CA LEU A 157 13.87 -22.35 -2.43
C LEU A 157 13.08 -22.25 -1.12
N SER A 158 11.79 -22.58 -1.13
CA SER A 158 10.98 -22.65 0.10
C SER A 158 11.38 -23.79 1.04
N TRP A 159 12.12 -24.78 0.52
CA TRP A 159 12.69 -25.89 1.30
C TRP A 159 14.04 -25.58 1.95
N ILE A 160 14.68 -24.47 1.56
CA ILE A 160 16.05 -24.10 2.00
C ILE A 160 16.03 -22.95 3.03
N SER A 161 14.90 -22.26 3.19
CA SER A 161 14.66 -21.21 4.21
C SER A 161 14.02 -21.76 5.47
#